data_AF-A0A845AK00-F1
#
_entry.id   AF-A0A845AK00-F1
#
_cell.length_a   1.000
_cell.length_b   1.000
_cell.length_c   1.000
_cell.angle_alpha   90.00
_cell.angle_beta   90.00
_cell.angle_gamma   90.00
#
_symmetry.space_group_name_H-M   'P 1'
#
loop_
_entity.id
_entity.type
_entity.pdbx_description
1 polymer ?
#
loop_
_entity_poly.entity_id
_entity_poly.type
_entity_poly.pdbx_seq_one_letter_code
_entity_poly.pdbx_strand_id
1 'polypeptide(L)' 'MSDDEPLDRSYLLSHAKAIFPGAVVDVIHTLDEIIHIDVDGHRYTFEIGSDDDEYLFTDGQRSFAIPLMEIDFGF' A
#
# COMPACT_ATOMS: atom_id res chain seq x y z
N MET A 1 5.87 -23.56 -6.97
CA MET A 1 5.60 -22.29 -7.69
C MET A 1 4.15 -21.95 -7.46
N SER A 2 3.92 -21.13 -6.44
CA SER A 2 2.74 -20.28 -6.21
C SER A 2 3.26 -19.31 -5.15
N ASP A 3 4.25 -18.52 -5.58
CA ASP A 3 4.75 -17.38 -4.82
C ASP A 3 3.72 -16.28 -5.04
N ASP A 4 2.53 -16.50 -4.48
CA ASP A 4 1.44 -15.53 -4.39
C ASP A 4 1.78 -14.58 -3.24
N GLU A 5 3.04 -14.10 -3.19
CA GLU A 5 3.30 -12.86 -2.50
C GLU A 5 2.45 -11.83 -3.26
N PRO A 6 1.55 -11.10 -2.57
CA PRO A 6 0.66 -10.19 -3.24
C PRO A 6 1.56 -9.19 -3.98
N LEU A 7 1.46 -9.15 -5.30
CA LEU A 7 2.23 -8.26 -6.18
C LEU A 7 2.15 -6.81 -5.64
N ASP A 8 1.02 -6.49 -5.03
CA ASP A 8 0.76 -5.27 -4.27
C ASP A 8 1.70 -5.01 -3.10
N ARG A 9 2.10 -5.99 -2.29
CA ARG A 9 2.94 -5.72 -1.10
C ARG A 9 4.30 -5.13 -1.49
N SER A 10 4.97 -5.72 -2.49
CA SER A 10 6.26 -5.21 -2.97
C SER A 10 6.11 -3.85 -3.65
N TYR A 11 5.03 -3.67 -4.41
CA TYR A 11 4.70 -2.40 -5.07
C TYR A 11 4.45 -1.29 -4.04
N LEU A 12 3.54 -1.52 -3.09
CA LEU A 12 3.21 -0.64 -1.98
C LEU A 12 4.44 -0.30 -1.14
N LEU A 13 5.27 -1.30 -0.80
CA LEU A 13 6.49 -1.10 -0.02
C LEU A 13 7.49 -0.21 -0.77
N SER A 14 7.68 -0.43 -2.07
CA SER A 14 8.59 0.38 -2.88
C SER A 14 8.10 1.81 -3.00
N HIS A 15 6.81 2.02 -3.23
CA HIS A 15 6.22 3.36 -3.31
C HIS A 15 6.28 4.09 -1.97
N ALA A 16 5.90 3.42 -0.88
CA ALA A 16 5.96 3.98 0.46
C ALA A 16 7.40 4.36 0.86
N LYS A 17 8.41 3.57 0.49
CA LYS A 17 9.83 3.94 0.69
C LYS A 17 10.27 5.14 -0.15
N ALA A 18 9.71 5.31 -1.35
CA ALA A 18 9.97 6.48 -2.19
C ALA A 18 9.34 7.75 -1.60
N ILE A 19 8.14 7.64 -1.01
CA ILE A 19 7.45 8.74 -0.33
C ILE A 19 8.17 9.11 0.99
N PHE A 20 8.63 8.10 1.74
CA PHE A 20 9.30 8.26 3.03
C PHE A 20 10.77 7.80 2.98
N PRO A 21 11.65 8.58 2.32
CA PRO A 21 13.05 8.20 2.18
C PRO A 21 13.75 8.17 3.54
N GLY A 22 14.33 7.01 3.88
CA GLY A 22 15.06 6.81 5.14
C GLY A 22 14.19 6.38 6.32
N ALA A 23 12.87 6.27 6.14
CA ALA A 23 11.99 5.71 7.16
C ALA A 23 11.98 4.17 7.11
N VAL A 24 11.73 3.54 8.25
CA VAL A 24 11.43 2.10 8.32
C VAL A 24 9.99 1.91 7.88
N VAL A 25 9.78 1.23 6.75
CA VAL A 25 8.46 0.97 6.18
C VAL A 25 8.15 -0.52 6.25
N ASP A 26 6.98 -0.88 6.77
CA ASP A 26 6.44 -2.24 6.75
C ASP A 26 5.00 -2.26 6.20
N VAL A 27 4.65 -3.30 5.46
CA VAL A 27 3.34 -3.46 4.82
C VAL A 27 2.69 -4.73 5.36
N ILE A 28 1.53 -4.56 5.99
CA ILE A 28 0.78 -5.59 6.72
C ILE A 28 -0.60 -5.73 6.09
N HIS A 29 -0.90 -6.90 5.55
CA HIS A 29 -2.23 -7.21 5.02
C HIS A 29 -3.02 -7.98 6.09
N THR A 30 -4.27 -7.59 6.29
CA THR A 30 -5.18 -8.29 7.21
C THR A 30 -6.26 -9.06 6.44
N LEU A 31 -6.88 -10.04 7.10
CA LEU A 31 -7.96 -10.85 6.52
C LEU A 31 -9.26 -10.07 6.32
N ASP A 32 -9.36 -8.87 6.89
CA ASP A 32 -10.52 -7.99 6.80
C ASP A 32 -10.49 -7.13 5.53
N GLU A 33 -9.65 -7.50 4.55
CA GLU A 33 -9.40 -6.71 3.35
C GLU A 33 -8.86 -5.30 3.70
N ILE A 34 -8.10 -5.19 4.80
CA ILE A 34 -7.45 -3.93 5.22
C ILE A 34 -5.95 -4.07 5.04
N ILE A 35 -5.35 -3.06 4.42
CA ILE A 35 -3.90 -2.91 4.27
C ILE A 35 -3.42 -1.83 5.24
N HIS A 36 -2.41 -2.17 6.03
CA HIS A 36 -1.70 -1.20 6.87
C HIS A 36 -0.28 -0.99 6.36
N ILE A 37 0.14 0.27 6.26
CA ILE A 37 1.53 0.67 6.05
C ILE A 37 2.03 1.33 7.33
N ASP A 38 3.01 0.71 7.97
CA ASP A 38 3.71 1.30 9.11
C ASP A 38 4.95 2.03 8.62
N VAL A 39 5.08 3.31 8.97
CA VAL A 39 6.21 4.17 8.62
C VAL A 39 6.77 4.76 9.90
N ASP A 40 7.96 4.33 10.31
CA ASP A 40 8.63 4.80 11.54
C ASP A 40 7.73 4.70 12.79
N GLY A 41 6.89 3.66 12.89
CA GLY A 41 5.93 3.47 13.98
C GLY A 41 4.62 4.24 13.82
N HIS A 42 4.40 4.95 12.71
CA HIS A 42 3.11 5.55 12.35
C HIS A 42 2.38 4.66 11.36
N ARG A 43 1.17 4.24 11.74
CA ARG A 43 0.35 3.35 10.92
C ARG A 43 -0.65 4.11 10.08
N TYR A 44 -0.56 3.91 8.77
CA TYR A 44 -1.57 4.32 7.80
C TYR A 44 -2.41 3.11 7.39
N THR A 45 -3.70 3.34 7.20
CA THR A 45 -4.66 2.28 6.89
C THR A 45 -5.37 2.57 5.57
N PHE A 46 -5.60 1.51 4.80
CA PHE A 46 -6.40 1.49 3.59
C PHE A 46 -7.39 0.32 3.67
N GLU A 47 -8.66 0.59 3.41
CA GLU A 47 -9.74 -0.41 3.39
C GLU A 47 -10.03 -0.77 1.92
N ILE A 48 -9.73 -2.02 1.54
CA ILE A 48 -10.00 -2.55 0.20
C ILE A 48 -11.53 -2.69 0.10
N GLY A 49 -12.17 -1.81 -0.65
CA GLY A 49 -13.63 -1.68 -0.68
C GLY A 49 -14.12 -0.25 -0.89
N SER A 50 -13.23 0.74 -0.80
CA SER A 50 -13.50 2.03 -1.46
C SER A 50 -13.41 1.82 -2.97
N ASP A 51 -14.34 2.40 -3.72
CA ASP A 51 -14.43 2.39 -5.19
C ASP A 51 -13.30 3.21 -5.84
N ASP A 52 -12.12 3.21 -5.23
CA ASP A 52 -11.00 4.08 -5.57
C ASP A 52 -10.08 3.38 -6.57
N ASP A 53 -9.74 4.12 -7.63
CA ASP A 53 -8.72 3.75 -8.62
C ASP A 53 -7.28 3.87 -8.07
N GLU A 54 -7.12 4.12 -6.76
CA GLU A 54 -5.85 4.30 -6.06
C GLU A 54 -5.88 3.80 -4.60
N TYR A 55 -4.74 3.34 -4.08
CA TYR A 55 -4.59 3.00 -2.67
C TYR A 55 -4.43 4.27 -1.81
N LEU A 56 -5.51 4.77 -1.23
CA LEU A 56 -5.49 5.94 -0.34
C LEU A 56 -5.23 5.56 1.12
N PHE A 57 -3.98 5.69 1.56
CA PHE A 57 -3.58 5.43 2.94
C PHE A 57 -3.80 6.66 3.81
N THR A 58 -4.44 6.49 4.97
CA THR A 58 -4.67 7.58 5.94
C THR A 58 -4.44 7.13 7.37
N ASP A 59 -3.89 8.02 8.21
CA ASP A 59 -3.84 7.86 9.68
C ASP A 59 -4.90 8.73 10.39
N GLY A 60 -5.71 9.47 9.63
CA GLY A 60 -6.67 10.44 10.14
C GLY A 60 -6.11 11.87 10.29
N GLN A 61 -4.78 12.05 10.25
CA GLN A 61 -4.16 13.38 10.18
C GLN A 61 -3.49 13.64 8.82
N ARG A 62 -2.81 12.61 8.29
CA ARG A 62 -2.14 12.66 7.00
C ARG A 62 -2.63 11.52 6.13
N SER A 63 -2.74 11.81 4.85
CA SER A 63 -3.01 10.82 3.84
C SER A 63 -2.01 10.92 2.70
N PHE A 64 -1.74 9.77 2.09
CA PHE A 64 -1.02 9.68 0.83
C PHE A 64 -1.67 8.62 -0.03
N ALA A 65 -1.65 8.85 -1.33
CA ALA A 65 -2.14 7.89 -2.30
C ALA A 65 -0.96 7.15 -2.95
N ILE A 66 -1.15 5.86 -3.18
CA ILE A 66 -0.32 5.07 -4.09
C ILE A 66 -1.23 4.67 -5.25
N PRO A 67 -0.97 5.12 -6.49
CA PRO A 67 -1.83 4.75 -7.62
C PRO A 67 -1.91 3.23 -7.73
N LEU A 68 -3.09 2.67 -8.10
CA LEU A 68 -3.14 1.26 -8.44
C LEU A 68 -2.15 1.04 -9.59
N MET A 69 -1.38 -0.04 -9.55
CA MET A 69 -0.51 -0.37 -10.66
C MET A 69 -1.41 -0.55 -11.90
N GLU A 70 -1.43 0.42 -12.82
CA GLU A 70 -1.88 0.17 -14.19
C GLU A 70 -0.96 -0.92 -14.71
N ILE A 71 -1.39 -2.17 -14.59
CA ILE A 71 -0.81 -3.23 -15.39
C ILE A 71 -1.21 -2.83 -16.80
N ASP A 72 -0.30 -2.12 -17.47
CA ASP A 72 -0.35 -1.86 -18.90
C ASP A 72 -0.29 -3.23 -19.58
N PHE A 73 -1.44 -3.91 -19.61
CA PHE A 73 -1.69 -5.05 -20.48
C PHE A 73 -1.77 -4.48 -21.89
N GLY A 74 -0.62 -4.06 -22.42
CA GLY A 74 -0.43 -3.83 -23.83
C GLY A 74 -0.70 -5.13 -24.57
N PHE A 75 -1.93 -5.29 -25.06
CA PHE A 75 -2.32 -6.28 -26.06
C PHE A 75 -2.21 -5.68 -27.47
#